data_AF-A0A494UNT6-F1
#
_entry.id   AF-A0A494UNT6-F1
#
_cell.length_a   1.000
_cell.length_b   1.000
_cell.length_c   1.000
_cell.angle_alpha   90.00
_cell.angle_beta   90.00
_cell.angle_gamma   90.00
#
_symmetry.space_group_name_H-M   'P 1'
#
loop_
_entity.id
_entity.type
_entity.pdbx_description
1 polymer ?
#
loop_
_entity_poly.entity_id
_entity_poly.type
_entity_poly.pdbx_seq_one_letter_code
_entity_poly.pdbx_strand_id
1 'polypeptide(L)'
;MGNGNWVVTAEYYSDTYRTEFIRRGLETKDEALKALRAALHTYSPSKNIVEKRRRVYRFAEQESYLVVIKGKLTEWECTLRIAELVSDSSDPAVATRARGDGDAAGAADGPQDRIPPGY
;
A
#
# COMPACT_ATOMS: atom_id res chain seq x y z
N MET A 1 -1.72 0.28 22.71
CA MET A 1 -1.81 -0.74 21.65
C MET A 1 -0.60 -0.54 20.78
N GLY A 2 0.18 -1.59 20.50
CA GLY A 2 1.35 -1.46 19.62
C GLY A 2 0.88 -0.92 18.27
N ASN A 3 1.43 0.22 17.83
CA ASN A 3 1.08 0.81 16.54
C ASN A 3 1.77 -0.01 15.47
N GLY A 4 1.13 -1.09 15.03
CA GLY A 4 1.66 -1.89 13.94
C GLY A 4 1.74 -1.05 12.66
N ASN A 5 2.96 -0.85 12.17
CA ASN A 5 3.22 0.00 11.02
C ASN A 5 2.97 -0.72 9.70
N TRP A 6 2.73 -2.03 9.70
CA TRP A 6 2.56 -2.78 8.48
C TRP A 6 1.10 -2.89 8.06
N VAL A 7 0.89 -2.84 6.75
CA VAL A 7 -0.41 -3.00 6.10
C VAL A 7 -0.32 -4.00 4.95
N VAL A 8 -1.45 -4.61 4.61
CA VAL A 8 -1.64 -5.38 3.37
C VAL A 8 -2.58 -4.58 2.47
N THR A 9 -2.17 -4.32 1.24
CA THR A 9 -2.95 -3.55 0.26
C THR A 9 -3.33 -4.39 -0.96
N ALA A 10 -4.43 -4.01 -1.60
CA ALA A 10 -4.80 -4.40 -2.95
C ALA A 10 -4.77 -3.17 -3.86
N GLU A 11 -4.18 -3.32 -5.03
CA GLU A 11 -4.07 -2.25 -6.01
C GLU A 11 -4.70 -2.65 -7.33
N TYR A 12 -5.52 -1.75 -7.85
CA TYR A 12 -6.26 -1.93 -9.08
C TYR A 12 -5.71 -1.02 -10.15
N TYR A 13 -5.25 -1.62 -11.25
CA TYR A 13 -5.00 -0.91 -12.48
C TYR A 13 -6.31 -0.87 -13.27
N SER A 14 -7.04 0.22 -13.11
CA SER A 14 -8.20 0.57 -13.92
C SER A 14 -8.06 2.03 -14.38
N ASP A 15 -9.05 2.57 -15.10
CA ASP A 15 -9.08 3.99 -15.48
C ASP A 15 -8.93 4.95 -14.28
N THR A 16 -9.18 4.44 -13.07
CA THR A 16 -8.80 5.09 -11.80
C THR A 16 -7.84 4.20 -11.02
N TYR A 17 -6.67 4.71 -10.66
CA TYR A 17 -5.77 4.01 -9.75
C TYR A 17 -6.41 3.98 -8.36
N ARG A 18 -6.69 2.78 -7.85
CA ARG A 18 -7.33 2.59 -6.56
C ARG A 18 -6.52 1.64 -5.71
N THR A 19 -6.26 2.05 -4.47
CA THR A 19 -5.65 1.22 -3.43
C THR A 19 -6.66 0.94 -2.33
N GLU A 20 -6.83 -0.32 -1.98
CA GLU A 20 -7.64 -0.77 -0.84
C GLU A 20 -6.75 -1.37 0.24
N PHE A 21 -7.10 -1.13 1.51
CA PHE A 21 -6.41 -1.75 2.63
C PHE A 21 -7.16 -3.02 3.04
N ILE A 22 -6.51 -4.17 2.86
CA ILE A 22 -7.04 -5.47 3.28
C ILE A 22 -6.89 -5.63 4.79
N ARG A 23 -5.73 -5.24 5.33
CA ARG A 23 -5.42 -5.31 6.76
C ARG A 23 -4.47 -4.19 7.15
N ARG A 24 -4.65 -3.66 8.37
CA ARG A 24 -3.82 -2.60 8.96
C ARG A 24 -3.39 -2.99 10.37
N GLY A 25 -2.39 -2.28 10.91
CA GLY A 25 -1.99 -2.44 12.31
C GLY A 25 -1.18 -3.70 12.57
N LEU A 26 -0.45 -4.22 11.59
CA LEU A 26 0.39 -5.41 11.73
C LEU A 26 1.73 -5.00 12.36
N GLU A 27 2.13 -5.67 13.43
CA GLU A 27 3.27 -5.23 14.25
C GLU A 27 4.61 -5.51 13.58
N THR A 28 4.69 -6.59 12.81
CA THR A 28 5.93 -7.05 12.18
C THR A 28 5.75 -7.31 10.69
N LYS A 29 6.86 -7.21 9.95
CA LYS A 29 6.90 -7.60 8.54
C LYS A 29 6.46 -9.05 8.33
N ASP A 30 6.88 -9.97 9.19
CA ASP A 30 6.51 -11.40 9.08
C ASP A 30 5.00 -11.62 9.29
N GLU A 31 4.38 -10.89 10.22
CA GLU A 31 2.93 -10.92 10.40
C GLU A 31 2.22 -10.39 9.15
N ALA A 32 2.74 -9.31 8.56
CA ALA A 32 2.22 -8.73 7.33
C ALA A 32 2.36 -9.69 6.14
N LEU A 33 3.49 -10.38 6.01
CA LEU A 33 3.70 -11.40 4.98
C LEU A 33 2.78 -12.61 5.17
N LYS A 34 2.56 -13.05 6.41
CA LYS A 34 1.60 -14.12 6.73
C LYS A 34 0.18 -13.70 6.34
N ALA A 35 -0.21 -12.46 6.66
CA ALA A 35 -1.50 -11.91 6.29
C ALA A 35 -1.64 -11.77 4.76
N LEU A 36 -0.60 -11.32 4.06
CA LEU A 36 -0.56 -11.25 2.60
C LEU A 36 -0.78 -12.63 1.98
N ARG A 37 -0.04 -13.66 2.42
CA ARG A 37 -0.19 -15.04 1.93
C ARG A 37 -1.61 -15.57 2.15
N ALA A 38 -2.24 -15.25 3.28
CA ALA A 38 -3.64 -15.60 3.53
C ALA A 38 -4.61 -14.87 2.58
N ALA A 39 -4.34 -13.59 2.28
CA ALA A 39 -5.15 -12.78 1.38
C ALA A 39 -5.08 -13.27 -0.08
N LEU A 40 -3.95 -13.84 -0.54
CA LEU A 40 -3.82 -14.40 -1.90
C LEU A 40 -4.92 -15.39 -2.25
N HIS A 41 -5.45 -16.11 -1.26
CA HIS A 41 -6.44 -17.17 -1.46
C HIS A 41 -7.87 -16.74 -1.13
N THR A 42 -8.04 -15.67 -0.35
CA THR A 42 -9.35 -15.30 0.22
C THR A 42 -9.85 -13.93 -0.22
N TYR A 43 -8.95 -13.07 -0.70
CA TYR A 43 -9.34 -11.75 -1.18
C TYR A 43 -10.30 -11.84 -2.36
N SER A 44 -11.37 -11.05 -2.33
CA SER A 44 -12.30 -10.86 -3.44
C SER A 44 -12.63 -9.38 -3.56
N PRO A 45 -12.49 -8.78 -4.75
CA PRO A 45 -12.69 -7.34 -4.97
C PRO A 45 -14.17 -6.92 -4.88
N SER A 46 -15.11 -7.87 -4.93
CA SER A 46 -16.54 -7.61 -4.76
C SER A 46 -17.24 -8.81 -4.14
N LYS A 47 -18.25 -8.56 -3.30
CA LYS A 47 -19.07 -9.60 -2.67
C LYS A 47 -19.92 -10.40 -3.67
N ASN A 48 -20.07 -9.92 -4.90
CA ASN A 48 -20.99 -10.49 -5.89
C ASN A 48 -20.30 -11.26 -7.02
N ILE A 49 -18.97 -11.42 -6.97
CA ILE A 49 -18.25 -12.20 -7.98
C ILE A 49 -18.36 -13.69 -7.62
N VAL A 50 -18.94 -14.46 -8.54
CA VAL A 50 -18.84 -15.93 -8.50
C VAL A 50 -17.53 -16.33 -9.17
N GLU A 51 -16.50 -16.54 -8.35
CA GLU A 51 -15.17 -16.95 -8.78
C GLU A 51 -15.22 -18.35 -9.42
N LYS A 52 -14.79 -18.46 -10.68
CA LYS A 52 -14.62 -19.75 -11.36
C LYS A 52 -13.18 -20.23 -11.34
N ARG A 53 -12.24 -19.29 -11.42
CA ARG A 53 -10.81 -19.57 -11.46
C ARG A 53 -10.02 -18.41 -10.88
N ARG A 54 -8.97 -18.73 -10.14
CA ARG A 54 -7.97 -17.79 -9.67
C ARG A 54 -6.58 -18.21 -10.12
N ARG A 55 -5.78 -17.23 -10.52
CA ARG A 55 -4.37 -17.38 -10.83
C ARG A 55 -3.61 -16.37 -9.97
N VAL A 56 -2.54 -16.83 -9.35
CA VAL A 56 -1.68 -15.99 -8.50
C VAL A 56 -0.28 -16.09 -9.07
N TYR A 57 0.29 -14.96 -9.44
CA TYR A 57 1.66 -14.82 -9.90
C TYR A 57 2.44 -14.04 -8.86
N ARG A 58 3.68 -14.45 -8.62
CA ARG A 58 4.61 -13.68 -7.80
C ARG A 58 5.44 -12.81 -8.73
N PHE A 59 5.55 -11.52 -8.43
CA PHE A 59 6.50 -10.65 -9.15
C PHE A 59 7.93 -11.07 -8.80
N ALA A 60 8.81 -11.07 -9.80
CA ALA A 60 10.21 -11.38 -9.59
C ALA A 60 10.80 -10.44 -8.53
N GLU A 61 11.59 -10.99 -7.61
CA GLU A 61 12.36 -10.24 -6.60
C GLU A 61 11.55 -9.42 -5.59
N GLN A 62 10.22 -9.46 -5.66
CA GLN A 62 9.33 -8.70 -4.77
C GLN A 62 8.42 -9.63 -3.96
N GLU A 63 8.02 -9.15 -2.78
CA GLU A 63 6.96 -9.77 -1.97
C GLU A 63 5.59 -9.19 -2.37
N SER A 64 5.35 -9.16 -3.69
CA SER A 64 4.15 -8.66 -4.33
C SER A 64 3.60 -9.73 -5.27
N TYR A 65 2.28 -9.80 -5.39
CA TYR A 65 1.60 -10.82 -6.16
C TYR A 65 0.53 -10.23 -7.07
N LEU A 66 0.50 -10.64 -8.34
CA LEU A 66 -0.62 -10.39 -9.24
C LEU A 66 -1.67 -11.49 -9.05
N VAL A 67 -2.88 -11.10 -8.67
CA VAL A 67 -4.02 -11.99 -8.53
C VAL A 67 -5.01 -11.71 -9.65
N VAL A 68 -5.27 -12.73 -10.47
CA VAL A 68 -6.25 -12.71 -11.56
C VAL A 68 -7.41 -13.62 -11.20
N ILE A 69 -8.59 -13.04 -10.98
CA ILE A 69 -9.84 -13.72 -10.64
C ILE A 69 -10.77 -13.69 -11.86
N LYS A 70 -11.06 -14.86 -12.41
CA LYS A 70 -12.00 -15.03 -13.53
C LYS A 70 -13.36 -15.47 -13.01
N GLY A 71 -14.35 -14.61 -13.20
CA GLY A 71 -15.77 -14.91 -12.96
C GLY A 71 -16.46 -15.50 -14.20
N LYS A 72 -17.79 -15.52 -14.18
CA LYS A 72 -18.60 -16.01 -15.32
C LYS A 72 -18.56 -15.07 -16.53
N LEU A 73 -18.58 -13.75 -16.30
CA LEU A 73 -18.65 -12.72 -17.33
C LEU A 73 -17.53 -11.67 -17.24
N THR A 74 -16.78 -11.67 -16.15
CA THR A 74 -15.79 -10.64 -15.83
C THR A 74 -14.47 -11.26 -15.42
N GLU A 75 -13.37 -10.59 -15.76
CA GLU A 75 -12.03 -10.88 -15.23
C GLU A 75 -11.60 -9.69 -14.39
N TRP A 76 -10.96 -9.98 -13.25
CA TRP A 76 -10.49 -9.00 -12.29
C TRP A 76 -9.02 -9.22 -12.02
N GLU A 77 -8.26 -8.14 -12.03
CA GLU A 77 -6.83 -8.16 -11.75
C GLU A 77 -6.52 -7.19 -10.61
N CYS A 78 -5.70 -7.62 -9.68
CA CYS A 78 -5.18 -6.74 -8.64
C CYS A 78 -3.79 -7.19 -8.20
N THR A 79 -2.99 -6.23 -7.75
CA THR A 79 -1.70 -6.50 -7.12
C THR A 79 -1.88 -6.48 -5.61
N LEU A 80 -1.52 -7.56 -4.94
CA LEU A 80 -1.45 -7.63 -3.47
C LEU A 80 0.00 -7.45 -3.01
N ARG A 81 0.21 -6.56 -2.05
CA ARG A 81 1.53 -6.31 -1.45
C ARG A 81 1.42 -5.85 0.00
N ILE A 82 2.56 -5.82 0.69
CA ILE A 82 2.68 -5.17 1.99
C ILE A 82 3.25 -3.76 1.84
N ALA A 83 2.94 -2.88 2.79
CA ALA A 83 3.60 -1.59 2.94
C ALA A 83 3.84 -1.29 4.42
N GLU A 84 4.87 -0.50 4.70
CA GLU A 84 5.21 0.00 6.02
C GLU A 84 4.85 1.48 6.15
N LEU A 85 4.22 1.85 7.25
CA LEU A 85 4.01 3.22 7.68
C LEU A 85 5.35 3.77 8.18
N VAL A 86 5.99 4.59 7.34
CA VAL A 86 7.28 5.23 7.67
C VAL A 86 7.08 6.56 8.41
N SER A 87 5.95 7.23 8.19
CA SER A 87 5.65 8.52 8.81
C SER A 87 4.15 8.74 8.94
N ASP A 88 3.72 9.21 10.11
CA ASP A 88 2.36 9.68 10.39
C ASP A 88 2.45 11.15 10.84
N SER A 89 1.82 12.06 10.11
CA SER A 89 1.82 13.49 10.44
C SER A 89 1.11 13.84 11.75
N SER A 90 0.33 12.90 12.27
CA SER A 90 -0.34 13.00 13.57
C SER A 90 0.61 12.70 14.73
N ASP A 91 1.82 12.20 14.44
CA ASP A 91 2.88 12.03 15.44
C ASP A 91 3.40 13.41 15.88
N PRO A 92 3.37 13.74 17.19
CA PRO A 92 3.89 15.00 17.70
C PRO A 92 5.37 15.27 17.35
N ALA A 93 6.16 14.25 17.03
CA ALA A 93 7.54 14.41 16.54
C ALA A 93 7.61 15.07 15.14
N VAL A 94 6.59 14.90 14.29
CA VAL A 94 6.51 15.54 12.97
C VAL A 94 6.18 17.03 13.10
N ALA A 95 5.34 17.41 14.06
CA ALA A 95 4.98 18.81 14.33
C ALA A 95 6.19 19.68 14.69
N THR A 96 7.23 19.10 15.31
CA THR A 96 8.47 19.80 15.67
C THR A 96 9.33 20.12 14.45
N ARG A 97 9.34 19.25 13.43
CA ARG A 97 10.08 19.49 12.18
C ARG A 97 9.45 20.58 11.31
N ALA A 98 8.13 20.76 11.38
CA ALA A 98 7.45 21.85 10.67
C ALA A 98 7.74 23.25 11.27
N ARG A 99 8.34 23.33 12.47
CA ARG A 99 8.62 24.59 13.18
C ARG A 99 10.08 25.03 13.13
N GLY A 100 10.98 24.26 12.53
CA GLY A 100 12.41 24.55 12.47
C GLY A 100 12.91 24.72 11.04
N ASP A 101 12.75 25.92 10.48
CA ASP A 101 13.60 26.59 9.48
C ASP A 101 12.83 27.79 8.87
N GLY A 102 12.48 28.75 9.74
CA GLY A 102 11.65 29.90 9.39
C GLY A 102 12.27 31.23 9.79
N ASP A 103 13.59 31.36 9.66
CA ASP A 103 14.29 32.66 9.68
C ASP A 103 15.10 32.81 8.38
N ALA A 104 14.39 33.00 7.26
CA ALA A 104 14.87 33.68 6.07
C ALA A 104 13.70 33.94 5.11
N ALA A 105 13.51 35.21 4.76
CA ALA A 105 12.44 35.73 3.94
C ALA A 105 12.41 35.20 2.50
N GLY A 106 11.21 35.16 1.91
CA GLY A 106 11.01 35.29 0.45
C GLY A 106 10.20 34.17 -0.19
N ALA A 107 9.00 34.51 -0.64
CA ALA A 107 8.01 33.63 -1.28
C ALA A 107 8.47 33.01 -2.61
N ALA A 108 8.09 31.75 -2.85
CA ALA A 108 7.54 31.24 -4.12
C ALA A 108 6.85 29.88 -3.88
N ASP A 109 5.57 29.84 -4.21
CA ASP A 109 4.58 28.77 -4.01
C ASP A 109 4.70 27.69 -5.10
N GLY A 110 4.94 26.43 -4.71
CA GLY A 110 4.97 25.27 -5.61
C GLY A 110 5.59 24.00 -4.99
N PRO A 111 5.11 22.78 -5.33
CA PRO A 111 5.59 21.54 -4.72
C PRO A 111 7.05 21.27 -5.13
N GLN A 112 7.97 21.31 -4.16
CA GLN A 112 9.37 21.01 -4.39
C GLN A 112 9.60 19.49 -4.27
N ASP A 113 9.83 18.84 -5.40
CA ASP A 113 10.46 17.52 -5.45
C ASP A 113 11.88 17.62 -4.87
N ARG A 114 12.04 17.17 -3.62
CA ARG A 114 13.37 17.02 -3.00
C ARG A 114 14.04 15.78 -3.57
N ILE A 115 14.76 15.94 -4.69
CA ILE A 115 15.73 14.96 -5.16
C ILE A 115 16.97 15.07 -4.24
N PRO A 116 17.41 14.01 -3.53
CA PRO A 116 18.65 14.07 -2.77
C PRO A 116 19.85 14.15 -3.72
N PRO A 117 20.89 14.97 -3.43
CA PRO A 117 22.07 15.04 -4.27
C PRO A 117 22.81 13.70 -4.23
N GLY A 118 23.09 13.18 -5.43
CA GLY A 118 23.84 11.94 -5.64
C GLY A 118 25.28 12.03 -5.18
N TYR A 119 25.83 10.86 -4.86
CA TYR A 119 27.23 10.60 -4.55
C TYR A 119 28.15 10.73 -5.77
#